data_AF-A0A5C3DVF4-F1
#
_entry.id   AF-A0A5C3DVF4-F1
#
_cell.length_a   1.000
_cell.length_b   1.000
_cell.length_c   1.000
_cell.angle_alpha   90.00
_cell.angle_beta   90.00
_cell.angle_gamma   90.00
#
_symmetry.space_group_name_H-M   'P 1'
#
loop_
_entity.id
_entity.type
_entity.pdbx_description
1 polymer ?
#
loop_
_entity_poly.entity_id
_entity_poly.type
_entity_poly.pdbx_seq_one_letter_code
_entity_poly.pdbx_strand_id
1 'polypeptide(L)' 'MTYRPHKRIPDKERVIAGYKAALNNPSTTSEGRAHARKQLLKKGHIKDALFSTSFDTRIRRMLGLRAKRRR' A
#
# COMPACT_ATOMS: atom_id res chain seq x y z
N MET A 1 34.35 13.96 -10.24
CA MET A 1 33.36 13.43 -9.27
C MET A 1 32.44 12.46 -10.01
N THR A 2 32.75 11.16 -9.98
CA THR A 2 32.00 10.15 -10.73
C THR A 2 30.90 9.56 -9.85
N TYR A 3 29.64 9.69 -10.28
CA TYR A 3 28.50 9.10 -9.58
C TYR A 3 28.56 7.58 -9.68
N ARG A 4 28.77 6.89 -8.55
CA ARG A 4 28.61 5.45 -8.43
C ARG A 4 27.18 5.16 -8.00
N PRO A 5 26.31 4.63 -8.87
CA PRO A 5 24.98 4.25 -8.44
C PRO A 5 25.08 3.10 -7.43
N HIS A 6 24.75 3.39 -6.17
CA HIS A 6 24.55 2.33 -5.19
C HIS A 6 23.34 1.52 -5.64
N LYS A 7 23.56 0.26 -6.01
CA LYS A 7 22.50 -0.67 -6.41
C LYS A 7 21.62 -0.93 -5.20
N ARG A 8 20.61 -0.08 -4.96
CA ARG A 8 19.65 -0.25 -3.88
C ARG A 8 18.71 -1.38 -4.25
N ILE A 9 19.02 -2.58 -3.75
CA ILE A 9 18.08 -3.70 -3.76
C ILE A 9 16.99 -3.31 -2.75
N PRO A 10 15.74 -3.08 -3.18
CA PRO A 10 14.70 -2.71 -2.25
C PRO A 10 14.40 -3.88 -1.31
N ASP A 11 14.40 -3.61 -0.01
CA ASP A 11 14.03 -4.59 1.01
C ASP A 11 12.64 -5.17 0.69
N LYS A 12 12.50 -6.50 0.82
CA LYS A 12 11.23 -7.19 0.51
C LYS A 12 10.06 -6.59 1.29
N GLU A 13 10.30 -6.21 2.55
CA GLU A 13 9.33 -5.56 3.42
C GLU A 13 8.92 -4.16 2.93
N ARG A 14 9.89 -3.37 2.44
CA ARG A 14 9.61 -2.05 1.86
C ARG A 14 8.73 -2.15 0.62
N VAL A 15 8.96 -3.16 -0.21
CA VAL A 15 8.13 -3.44 -1.40
C VAL A 15 6.69 -3.78 -0.97
N ILE A 16 6.52 -4.62 0.05
CA ILE A 16 5.20 -4.96 0.61
C ILE A 16 4.51 -3.71 1.17
N ALA A 17 5.22 -2.88 1.92
CA ALA A 17 4.70 -1.62 2.46
C ALA A 17 4.22 -0.68 1.34
N GLY A 18 4.96 -0.60 0.22
CA GLY A 18 4.57 0.17 -0.96
C GLY A 18 3.25 -0.30 -1.57
N TYR A 19 3.05 -1.61 -1.71
CA TYR A 19 1.77 -2.15 -2.19
C TYR A 19 0.62 -1.87 -1.21
N LYS A 20 0.86 -1.98 0.09
CA LYS A 20 -0.15 -1.63 1.13
C LYS A 20 -0.51 -0.14 1.08
N ALA A 21 0.46 0.73 0.80
CA ALA A 21 0.21 2.16 0.61
C ALA A 21 -0.62 2.43 -0.65
N ALA A 22 -0.32 1.76 -1.76
CA ALA A 22 -1.09 1.88 -3.01
C ALA A 22 -2.56 1.46 -2.84
N LEU A 23 -2.86 0.46 -2.00
CA LEU A 23 -4.24 0.10 -1.66
C LEU A 23 -4.97 1.16 -0.82
N ASN A 24 -4.22 1.93 -0.05
CA ASN A 24 -4.75 2.95 0.85
C ASN A 24 -4.77 4.35 0.23
N ASN A 25 -4.07 4.60 -0.87
CA ASN A 25 -4.03 5.91 -1.48
C ASN A 25 -5.29 6.15 -2.33
N PRO A 26 -6.12 7.16 -2.02
CA PRO A 26 -7.32 7.47 -2.80
C PRO A 26 -7.01 7.87 -4.24
N SER A 27 -5.82 8.42 -4.51
CA SER A 27 -5.38 8.81 -5.85
C SER A 27 -4.90 7.64 -6.71
N THR A 28 -4.82 6.42 -6.17
CA THR A 28 -4.42 5.25 -6.96
C THR A 28 -5.59 4.73 -7.80
N THR A 29 -5.31 4.51 -9.08
CA THR A 29 -6.27 3.94 -10.03
C THR A 29 -6.81 2.59 -9.57
N SER A 30 -7.97 2.20 -10.10
CA SER A 30 -8.58 0.89 -9.85
C SER A 30 -7.63 -0.25 -10.24
N GLU A 31 -7.02 -0.15 -11.42
CA GLU A 31 -6.05 -1.12 -11.94
C GLU A 31 -4.78 -1.19 -11.08
N GLY A 32 -4.24 -0.04 -10.66
CA GLY A 32 -3.07 0.01 -9.77
C GLY A 32 -3.34 -0.68 -8.43
N ARG A 33 -4.55 -0.50 -7.88
CA ARG A 33 -4.99 -1.21 -6.67
C ARG A 33 -5.15 -2.71 -6.91
N ALA A 34 -5.73 -3.12 -8.03
CA ALA A 34 -5.86 -4.55 -8.39
C ALA A 34 -4.49 -5.22 -8.52
N HIS A 35 -3.54 -4.55 -9.17
CA HIS A 35 -2.16 -5.01 -9.29
C HIS A 35 -1.49 -5.14 -7.91
N ALA A 36 -1.62 -4.13 -7.04
CA ALA A 36 -1.08 -4.19 -5.68
C ALA A 36 -1.66 -5.36 -4.86
N ARG A 37 -2.96 -5.67 -4.98
CA ARG A 37 -3.56 -6.86 -4.35
C ARG A 37 -2.95 -8.15 -4.87
N LYS A 38 -2.80 -8.29 -6.19
CA LYS A 38 -2.20 -9.48 -6.81
C LYS A 38 -0.77 -9.69 -6.34
N GLN A 39 0.01 -8.60 -6.23
CA GLN A 39 1.40 -8.65 -5.76
C GLN A 39 1.50 -9.04 -4.28
N LEU A 40 0.58 -8.56 -3.43
CA LEU A 40 0.50 -8.97 -2.03
C LEU A 40 0.12 -10.44 -1.88
N LEU A 41 -0.86 -10.93 -2.66
CA LEU A 41 -1.24 -12.35 -2.69
C LEU A 41 -0.07 -13.25 -3.09
N LYS A 42 0.64 -12.90 -4.19
CA LYS A 42 1.84 -13.65 -4.64
C LYS A 42 2.94 -13.72 -3.59
N LYS A 43 3.04 -12.70 -2.72
CA LYS A 43 4.03 -12.64 -1.64
C LYS A 43 3.55 -13.31 -0.35
N GLY A 44 2.36 -13.92 -0.33
CA GLY A 44 1.78 -14.56 0.87
C GLY A 44 1.06 -13.62 1.83
N HIS A 45 0.92 -12.33 1.47
CA HIS A 45 0.27 -11.31 2.30
C HIS A 45 -1.24 -11.25 2.05
N ILE A 46 -1.93 -12.37 2.24
CA ILE A 46 -3.38 -12.52 1.97
C ILE A 46 -4.21 -11.57 2.85
N LYS A 47 -3.86 -11.48 4.14
CA LYS A 47 -4.54 -10.59 5.11
C LYS A 47 -4.46 -9.12 4.66
N ASP A 48 -3.28 -8.69 4.20
CA ASP A 48 -3.08 -7.33 3.73
C ASP A 48 -3.76 -7.06 2.39
N ALA A 49 -3.84 -8.04 1.49
CA ALA A 49 -4.51 -7.90 0.19
C ALA A 49 -6.04 -7.74 0.34
N LEU A 50 -6.64 -8.52 1.25
CA LEU A 50 -8.09 -8.57 1.44
C LEU A 50 -8.59 -7.51 2.44
N PHE A 51 -7.83 -7.26 3.52
CA PHE A 51 -8.25 -6.37 4.62
C PHE A 51 -7.37 -5.10 4.73
N SER A 52 -6.84 -4.60 3.60
CA SER A 52 -5.89 -3.46 3.54
C SER A 52 -6.37 -2.14 4.18
N THR A 53 -7.68 -1.95 4.31
CA THR A 53 -8.31 -0.81 5.00
C THR A 53 -9.20 -1.35 6.09
N SER A 54 -9.04 -0.86 7.32
CA SER A 54 -10.08 -1.06 8.32
C SER A 54 -11.37 -0.44 7.79
N PHE A 55 -12.49 -1.16 7.95
CA PHE A 55 -13.81 -0.72 7.52
C PHE A 55 -14.12 0.71 8.03
N ASP A 56 -13.74 1.00 9.27
CA ASP A 56 -13.82 2.34 9.89
C ASP A 56 -13.06 3.41 9.09
N THR A 57 -11.89 3.09 8.53
CA THR A 57 -11.10 4.03 7.73
C THR A 57 -11.73 4.31 6.36
N ARG A 58 -12.45 3.33 5.80
CA ARG A 58 -13.21 3.49 4.56
C ARG A 58 -14.45 4.35 4.80
N ILE A 59 -15.19 4.07 5.88
CA ILE A 59 -16.37 4.86 6.28
C ILE A 59 -15.98 6.30 6.54
N ARG A 60 -14.94 6.55 7.34
CA ARG A 60 -14.47 7.92 7.62
C ARG A 60 -14.18 8.67 6.33
N ARG A 61 -13.43 8.07 5.40
CA ARG A 61 -13.14 8.70 4.11
C ARG A 61 -14.37 8.94 3.25
N MET A 62 -15.33 8.01 3.25
CA MET A 62 -16.59 8.17 2.52
C MET A 62 -17.42 9.33 3.07
N LEU A 63 -17.32 9.60 4.37
CA LEU A 63 -17.98 10.71 5.06
C LEU A 63 -17.15 12.01 5.07
N GLY A 64 -16.06 12.09 4.29
CA GLY A 64 -15.16 13.26 4.28
C GLY A 64 -14.34 13.44 5.56
N LEU A 65 -14.40 12.49 6.50
CA LEU A 65 -13.68 12.50 7.76
C LEU A 65 -12.23 12.03 7.58
N ARG A 66 -11.31 12.73 8.23
CA ARG A 66 -9.89 12.38 8.23
C ARG A 66 -9.68 11.04 8.96
N ALA A 67 -8.73 10.24 8.46
CA ALA A 67 -8.35 8.99 9.12
C ALA A 67 -7.88 9.27 10.57
N LYS A 68 -8.26 8.40 11.51
CA LYS A 68 -7.88 8.51 12.92
C LYS A 68 -6.35 8.56 13.01
N ARG A 69 -5.81 9.62 13.63
CA ARG A 69 -4.36 9.78 13.84
C ARG A 69 -3.92 8.57 14.68
N ARG A 70 -3.16 7.64 14.08
CA ARG A 70 -2.47 6.60 14.84
C ARG A 70 -1.41 7.32 15.66
N ARG A 71 -1.61 7.35 16.97
CA ARG A 71 -0.65 7.88 17.94
C ARG A 71 0.35 6.78 18.26
#